data_AF-A0A135UT61-F1
#
_entry.id   AF-A0A135UT61-F1
#
_cell.length_a   1.000
_cell.length_b   1.000
_cell.length_c   1.000
_cell.angle_alpha   90.00
_cell.angle_beta   90.00
_cell.angle_gamma   90.00
#
_symmetry.space_group_name_H-M   'P 1'
#
loop_
_entity.id
_entity.type
_entity.pdbx_description
1 polymer ?
#
loop_
_entity_poly.entity_id
_entity_poly.type
_entity_poly.pdbx_seq_one_letter_code
_entity_poly.pdbx_strand_id
1 'polypeptide(L)'
;MTKQHEATNREGTTLTGESILATLLAGCELIRCPRRQALARIRIQQVYEDYSLHAPRPKALHTLVRLRVLAALAHNASCMGFPPEGLCRADYISPYNSYGPLILTQSRIASPALQPTPVQRTVLHYPWIDLFPFPRLRDNVLLGVAGGSLDDDNLCADILEVKDEDLSDKPSLIVWGEPSDWKAWEANENFFEKWGFLVKGCPELLEATNSWRVKRGEERFVFEV
;
A
#
# COMPACT_ATOMS: atom_id res chain seq x y z
N MET A 1 -15.49 29.87 39.16
CA MET A 1 -15.12 28.46 39.46
C MET A 1 -16.25 27.57 38.93
N THR A 2 -16.56 27.48 37.63
CA THR A 2 -15.79 26.91 36.50
C THR A 2 -15.18 25.53 36.81
N LYS A 3 -15.83 24.47 36.29
CA LYS A 3 -15.22 23.33 35.59
C LYS A 3 -16.33 22.60 34.81
N GLN A 4 -16.47 22.91 33.52
CA GLN A 4 -17.16 22.06 32.55
C GLN A 4 -16.22 20.89 32.20
N HIS A 5 -16.77 19.68 32.21
CA HIS A 5 -16.14 18.49 31.67
C HIS A 5 -16.28 18.53 30.14
N GLU A 6 -15.18 18.74 29.42
CA GLU A 6 -15.09 18.44 28.00
C GLU A 6 -14.86 16.95 27.83
N ALA A 7 -15.90 16.25 27.36
CA ALA A 7 -15.75 14.92 26.78
C ALA A 7 -15.17 15.11 25.37
N THR A 8 -13.88 14.84 25.21
CA THR A 8 -13.24 14.70 23.90
C THR A 8 -13.86 13.53 23.13
N ASN A 9 -14.68 13.88 22.16
CA ASN A 9 -15.26 12.98 21.17
C ASN A 9 -14.12 12.44 20.28
N ARG A 10 -13.77 11.15 20.41
CA ARG A 10 -12.92 10.47 19.42
C ARG A 10 -13.83 10.00 18.29
N GLU A 11 -13.96 10.81 17.26
CA GLU A 11 -14.55 10.41 15.98
C GLU A 11 -13.61 9.42 15.28
N GLY A 12 -13.80 8.13 15.57
CA GLY A 12 -13.37 7.08 14.65
C GLY A 12 -14.30 7.08 13.46
N THR A 13 -13.81 7.49 12.29
CA THR A 13 -14.58 7.49 11.05
C THR A 13 -14.86 6.04 10.64
N THR A 14 -16.01 5.50 11.02
CA THR A 14 -16.51 4.23 10.48
C THR A 14 -16.91 4.45 9.03
N LEU A 15 -16.05 4.03 8.10
CA LEU A 15 -16.35 4.01 6.67
C LEU A 15 -17.59 3.13 6.43
N THR A 16 -18.59 3.66 5.73
CA THR A 16 -19.78 2.89 5.33
C THR A 16 -19.40 1.83 4.28
N GLY A 17 -20.20 0.78 4.14
CA GLY A 17 -19.92 -0.29 3.14
C GLY A 17 -19.78 0.25 1.71
N GLU A 18 -20.61 1.22 1.31
CA GLU A 18 -20.53 1.90 0.02
C GLU A 18 -19.22 2.68 -0.16
N SER A 19 -18.70 3.28 0.92
CA SER A 19 -17.41 3.99 0.91
C SER A 19 -16.23 3.04 0.69
N ILE A 20 -16.29 1.83 1.26
CA ILE A 20 -15.27 0.80 1.06
C ILE A 20 -15.29 0.30 -0.38
N LEU A 21 -16.46 0.01 -0.94
CA LEU A 21 -16.61 -0.45 -2.32
C LEU A 21 -16.05 0.58 -3.32
N ALA A 22 -16.39 1.86 -3.16
CA ALA A 22 -15.88 2.93 -4.01
C ALA A 22 -14.34 3.04 -3.95
N THR A 23 -13.78 2.92 -2.74
CA THR A 23 -12.32 2.97 -2.51
C THR A 23 -11.60 1.81 -3.21
N LEU A 24 -12.13 0.59 -3.10
CA LEU A 24 -11.56 -0.58 -3.78
C LEU A 24 -11.63 -0.46 -5.30
N LEU A 25 -12.75 0.03 -5.84
CA LEU A 25 -12.91 0.23 -7.27
C LEU A 25 -11.97 1.31 -7.82
N ALA A 26 -11.68 2.36 -7.06
CA ALA A 26 -10.68 3.36 -7.43
C ALA A 26 -9.26 2.76 -7.47
N GLY A 27 -8.95 1.84 -6.55
CA GLY A 27 -7.67 1.11 -6.54
C GLY A 27 -7.37 0.31 -7.81
N CYS A 28 -8.41 -0.14 -8.51
CA CYS A 28 -8.26 -0.85 -9.79
C CYS A 28 -7.61 0.00 -10.89
N GLU A 29 -7.58 1.33 -10.78
CA GLU A 29 -6.90 2.21 -11.73
C GLU A 29 -5.37 2.03 -11.76
N LEU A 30 -4.80 1.32 -10.78
CA LEU A 30 -3.37 0.94 -10.79
C LEU A 30 -3.08 -0.38 -11.53
N ILE A 31 -4.12 -1.11 -11.96
CA ILE A 31 -3.94 -2.40 -12.64
C ILE A 31 -3.73 -2.18 -14.14
N ARG A 32 -2.48 -2.36 -14.60
CA ARG A 32 -2.07 -2.11 -16.01
C ARG A 32 -2.87 -2.87 -17.07
N CYS A 33 -3.28 -4.11 -16.79
CA CYS A 33 -3.90 -4.98 -17.79
C CYS A 33 -5.44 -4.85 -17.75
N PRO A 34 -6.12 -4.40 -18.83
CA PRO A 34 -7.57 -4.20 -18.84
C PRO A 34 -8.36 -5.46 -18.45
N ARG A 35 -7.90 -6.63 -18.90
CA ARG A 35 -8.52 -7.92 -18.55
C ARG A 35 -8.45 -8.18 -17.04
N ARG A 36 -7.33 -7.82 -16.41
CA ARG A 36 -7.12 -8.00 -14.97
C ARG A 36 -7.83 -6.94 -14.15
N GLN A 37 -7.88 -5.71 -14.67
CA GLN A 37 -8.67 -4.64 -14.08
C GLN A 37 -10.16 -5.02 -14.05
N ALA A 38 -10.69 -5.53 -15.16
CA ALA A 38 -12.06 -6.04 -15.24
C ALA A 38 -12.28 -7.20 -14.25
N LEU A 39 -11.33 -8.16 -14.19
CA LEU A 39 -11.40 -9.25 -13.22
C LEU A 39 -11.39 -8.75 -11.78
N ALA A 40 -10.52 -7.81 -11.43
CA ALA A 40 -10.44 -7.22 -10.10
C ALA A 40 -11.76 -6.52 -9.72
N ARG A 41 -12.35 -5.74 -10.63
CA ARG A 41 -13.68 -5.12 -10.45
C ARG A 41 -14.77 -6.16 -10.19
N ILE A 42 -14.81 -7.24 -10.97
CA ILE A 42 -15.76 -8.35 -10.77
C ILE A 42 -15.53 -9.00 -9.39
N ARG A 43 -14.27 -9.23 -8.99
CA ARG A 43 -13.96 -9.82 -7.69
C ARG A 43 -14.34 -8.91 -6.52
N ILE A 44 -14.09 -7.60 -6.61
CA ILE A 44 -14.54 -6.62 -5.62
C ILE A 44 -16.06 -6.73 -5.43
N GLN A 45 -16.81 -6.72 -6.53
CA GLN A 45 -18.27 -6.81 -6.50
C GLN A 45 -18.73 -8.10 -5.82
N GLN A 46 -18.16 -9.24 -6.20
CA GLN A 46 -18.48 -10.56 -5.60
C GLN A 46 -18.18 -10.59 -4.10
N VAL A 47 -17.03 -10.08 -3.68
CA VAL A 47 -16.66 -10.06 -2.24
C VAL A 47 -17.61 -9.19 -1.44
N TYR A 48 -18.03 -8.05 -2.00
CA TYR A 48 -18.96 -7.15 -1.34
C TYR A 48 -20.38 -7.73 -1.26
N GLU A 49 -20.83 -8.40 -2.32
CA GLU A 49 -22.10 -9.14 -2.34
C GLU A 49 -22.10 -10.26 -1.29
N ASP A 50 -21.06 -11.11 -1.26
CA ASP A 50 -20.91 -12.17 -0.26
C ASP A 50 -20.94 -11.61 1.16
N TYR A 51 -20.25 -10.50 1.40
CA TYR A 51 -20.23 -9.83 2.71
C TYR A 51 -21.62 -9.31 3.09
N SER A 52 -22.33 -8.66 2.17
CA SER A 52 -23.69 -8.15 2.38
C SER A 52 -24.69 -9.27 2.67
N LEU A 53 -24.47 -10.44 2.08
CA LEU A 53 -25.23 -11.66 2.31
C LEU A 53 -24.78 -12.45 3.57
N HIS A 54 -23.86 -11.92 4.37
CA HIS A 54 -23.29 -12.58 5.55
C HIS A 54 -22.66 -13.95 5.25
N ALA A 55 -22.14 -14.13 4.03
CA ALA A 55 -21.53 -15.36 3.54
C ALA A 55 -20.09 -15.14 3.01
N PRO A 56 -19.18 -14.50 3.78
CA PRO A 56 -17.82 -14.24 3.31
C PRO A 56 -17.06 -15.55 3.04
N ARG A 57 -16.43 -15.64 1.87
CA ARG A 57 -15.63 -16.82 1.47
C ARG A 57 -14.18 -16.66 1.92
N PRO A 58 -13.60 -17.60 2.70
CA PRO A 58 -12.21 -17.51 3.16
C PRO A 58 -11.19 -17.35 2.02
N LYS A 59 -11.39 -18.05 0.89
CA LYS A 59 -10.52 -17.95 -0.29
C LYS A 59 -10.47 -16.54 -0.89
N ALA A 60 -11.49 -15.72 -0.66
CA ALA A 60 -11.52 -14.36 -1.17
C ALA A 60 -10.73 -13.37 -0.31
N LEU A 61 -10.28 -13.77 0.88
CA LEU A 61 -9.56 -12.90 1.82
C LEU A 61 -8.25 -12.38 1.23
N HIS A 62 -7.43 -13.26 0.64
CA HIS A 62 -6.13 -12.86 0.08
C HIS A 62 -6.28 -11.96 -1.15
N THR A 63 -7.36 -12.14 -1.92
CA THR A 63 -7.75 -11.24 -3.00
C THR A 63 -8.13 -9.88 -2.44
N LEU A 64 -8.97 -9.83 -1.39
CA LEU A 64 -9.39 -8.59 -0.74
C LEU A 64 -8.18 -7.83 -0.14
N VAL A 65 -7.25 -8.54 0.48
CA VAL A 65 -6.00 -7.96 1.02
C VAL A 65 -5.23 -7.21 -0.07
N ARG A 66 -5.00 -7.84 -1.23
CA ARG A 66 -4.31 -7.18 -2.36
C ARG A 66 -5.09 -6.00 -2.93
N LEU A 67 -6.41 -6.13 -3.03
CA LEU A 67 -7.27 -5.04 -3.49
C LEU A 67 -7.22 -3.85 -2.52
N ARG A 68 -7.12 -4.10 -1.20
CA ARG A 68 -6.94 -3.05 -0.20
C ARG A 68 -5.57 -2.36 -0.32
N VAL A 69 -4.51 -3.11 -0.61
CA VAL A 69 -3.19 -2.51 -0.88
C VAL A 69 -3.25 -1.63 -2.13
N LEU A 70 -3.82 -2.12 -3.23
CA LEU A 70 -4.00 -1.33 -4.45
C LEU A 70 -4.78 -0.03 -4.18
N ALA A 71 -5.88 -0.12 -3.43
CA ALA A 71 -6.66 1.05 -3.06
C ALA A 71 -5.88 2.05 -2.19
N ALA A 72 -5.07 1.55 -1.25
CA ALA A 72 -4.21 2.36 -0.41
C ALA A 72 -3.14 3.10 -1.23
N LEU A 73 -2.51 2.43 -2.19
CA LEU A 73 -1.54 3.06 -3.08
C LEU A 73 -2.20 4.10 -4.00
N ALA A 74 -3.40 3.82 -4.52
CA ALA A 74 -4.13 4.77 -5.36
C ALA A 74 -4.56 6.02 -4.59
N HIS A 75 -4.92 5.85 -3.31
CA HIS A 75 -5.19 6.95 -2.41
C HIS A 75 -3.94 7.82 -2.20
N ASN A 76 -2.80 7.20 -1.85
CA ASN A 76 -1.53 7.92 -1.67
C ASN A 76 -1.12 8.66 -2.95
N ALA A 77 -1.26 8.02 -4.12
CA ALA A 77 -1.01 8.64 -5.41
C ALA A 77 -1.86 9.91 -5.61
N SER A 78 -3.16 9.82 -5.31
CA SER A 78 -4.08 10.96 -5.44
C SER A 78 -3.68 12.12 -4.51
N CYS A 79 -3.33 11.82 -3.25
CA CYS A 79 -2.85 12.81 -2.29
C CYS A 79 -1.50 13.45 -2.67
N MET A 80 -0.64 12.67 -3.33
CA MET A 80 0.65 13.14 -3.87
C MET A 80 0.49 13.85 -5.21
N GLY A 81 -0.71 13.84 -5.80
CA GLY A 81 -1.00 14.44 -7.10
C GLY A 81 -0.42 13.68 -8.29
N PHE A 82 -0.15 12.39 -8.13
CA PHE A 82 0.30 11.54 -9.22
C PHE A 82 -0.90 11.26 -10.14
N PRO A 83 -0.80 11.49 -11.45
CA PRO A 83 -1.87 11.20 -12.39
C PRO A 83 -2.10 9.67 -12.43
N PRO A 84 -3.33 9.17 -12.17
CA PRO A 84 -3.63 7.75 -12.22
C PRO A 84 -3.27 7.10 -13.57
N GLU A 85 -3.42 7.85 -14.66
CA GLU A 85 -3.13 7.40 -16.03
C GLU A 85 -1.63 7.16 -16.25
N GLY A 86 -0.77 7.89 -15.52
CA GLY A 86 0.68 7.72 -15.57
C GLY A 86 1.12 6.44 -14.87
N LEU A 87 0.52 6.11 -13.72
CA LEU A 87 0.93 4.97 -12.89
C LEU A 87 0.82 3.62 -13.62
N CYS A 88 -0.08 3.53 -14.61
CA CYS A 88 -0.27 2.33 -15.42
C CYS A 88 0.68 2.20 -16.62
N ARG A 89 1.44 3.25 -16.94
CA ARG A 89 2.28 3.29 -18.15
C ARG A 89 3.68 2.76 -17.86
N ALA A 90 4.12 1.81 -18.69
CA ALA A 90 5.46 1.22 -18.59
C ALA A 90 6.60 2.22 -18.89
N ASP A 91 6.29 3.37 -19.50
CA ASP A 91 7.24 4.45 -19.78
C ASP A 91 7.13 5.63 -18.80
N TYR A 92 6.28 5.52 -17.76
CA TYR A 92 6.07 6.61 -16.82
C TYR A 92 7.06 6.56 -15.68
N ILE A 93 7.98 7.51 -15.70
CA ILE A 93 9.00 7.71 -14.68
C ILE A 93 8.43 8.58 -13.56
N SER A 94 8.89 8.32 -12.32
CA SER A 94 8.52 9.14 -11.17
C SER A 94 8.68 10.64 -11.44
N PRO A 95 7.66 11.48 -11.09
CA PRO A 95 7.77 12.93 -11.17
C PRO A 95 8.96 13.51 -10.39
N TYR A 96 9.49 12.78 -9.41
CA TYR A 96 10.65 13.19 -8.63
C TYR A 96 11.97 13.18 -9.40
N ASN A 97 12.01 12.55 -10.57
CA ASN A 97 13.15 12.58 -11.49
C ASN A 97 13.02 13.64 -12.59
N SER A 98 11.95 14.45 -12.61
CA SER A 98 11.78 15.50 -13.62
C SER A 98 12.63 16.73 -13.29
N TYR A 99 13.50 17.13 -14.22
CA TYR A 99 14.27 18.38 -14.13
C TYR A 99 13.48 19.53 -14.75
N GLY A 100 13.21 20.59 -13.97
CA GLY A 100 12.46 21.76 -14.41
C GLY A 100 11.89 22.56 -13.24
N PRO A 101 11.20 23.69 -13.48
CA PRO A 101 10.49 24.39 -12.41
C PRO A 101 9.45 23.43 -11.83
N LEU A 102 9.74 22.91 -10.64
CA LEU A 102 8.81 22.08 -9.88
C LEU A 102 7.51 22.88 -9.78
N ILE A 103 6.41 22.33 -10.28
CA ILE A 103 5.10 22.82 -9.89
C ILE A 103 4.97 22.44 -8.40
N LEU A 104 5.38 23.37 -7.53
CA LEU A 104 5.47 23.23 -6.07
C LEU A 104 4.11 23.00 -5.40
N THR A 105 3.02 22.91 -6.16
CA THR A 105 1.67 22.82 -5.62
C THR A 105 1.34 21.45 -5.02
N GLN A 106 2.07 20.38 -5.39
CA GLN A 106 1.74 19.00 -4.94
C GLN A 106 2.48 18.53 -3.67
N SER A 107 3.59 19.17 -3.27
CA SER A 107 4.39 18.72 -2.12
C SER A 107 3.81 19.11 -0.75
N ARG A 108 2.91 20.10 -0.67
CA ARG A 108 2.46 20.67 0.61
C ARG A 108 1.42 19.84 1.38
N ILE A 109 0.86 18.78 0.78
CA ILE A 109 -0.25 18.00 1.37
C ILE A 109 0.19 16.58 1.77
N ALA A 110 1.29 16.07 1.21
CA ALA A 110 1.74 14.70 1.50
C ALA A 110 2.30 14.57 2.92
N SER A 111 1.85 13.54 3.64
CA SER A 111 2.40 13.10 4.94
C SER A 111 3.93 13.05 4.89
N PRO A 112 4.64 13.38 5.99
CA PRO A 112 6.11 13.30 6.04
C PRO A 112 6.67 11.95 5.56
N ALA A 113 5.93 10.85 5.78
CA ALA A 113 6.32 9.50 5.35
C ALA A 113 6.31 9.29 3.83
N LEU A 114 5.57 10.12 3.08
CA LEU A 114 5.45 10.05 1.62
C LEU A 114 6.32 11.07 0.89
N GLN A 115 6.99 11.99 1.60
CA GLN A 115 7.88 12.96 0.97
C GLN A 115 9.03 12.23 0.23
N PRO A 116 9.49 12.76 -0.91
CA PRO A 116 10.56 12.15 -1.69
C PRO A 116 11.92 12.20 -0.97
N THR A 117 12.61 11.07 -0.92
CA THR A 117 13.97 10.94 -0.41
C THR A 117 15.00 11.45 -1.43
N PRO A 118 16.26 11.67 -1.01
CA PRO A 118 17.35 11.95 -1.94
C PRO A 118 17.57 10.83 -2.98
N VAL A 119 17.38 9.56 -2.60
CA VAL A 119 17.52 8.43 -3.52
C VAL A 119 16.44 8.48 -4.61
N GLN A 120 15.17 8.71 -4.25
CA GLN A 120 14.07 8.86 -5.21
C GLN A 120 14.32 9.97 -6.24
N ARG A 121 15.01 11.05 -5.87
CA ARG A 121 15.34 12.15 -6.80
C ARG A 121 16.49 11.82 -7.76
N THR A 122 17.30 10.83 -7.45
CA THR A 122 18.55 10.52 -8.17
C THR A 122 18.46 9.24 -9.00
N VAL A 123 17.74 8.24 -8.50
CA VAL A 123 17.54 6.95 -9.18
C VAL A 123 16.30 7.02 -10.06
N LEU A 124 16.45 6.69 -11.35
CA LEU A 124 15.33 6.59 -12.28
C LEU A 124 14.47 5.37 -11.93
N HIS A 125 13.17 5.53 -11.74
CA HIS A 125 12.29 4.45 -11.29
C HIS A 125 10.82 4.65 -11.64
N TYR A 126 10.05 3.57 -11.49
CA TYR A 126 8.59 3.63 -11.62
C TYR A 126 7.92 4.17 -10.35
N PRO A 127 6.93 5.06 -10.49
CA PRO A 127 6.34 5.81 -9.38
C PRO A 127 5.56 4.97 -8.36
N TRP A 128 5.22 3.72 -8.65
CA TRP A 128 4.48 2.88 -7.69
C TRP A 128 5.27 2.65 -6.39
N ILE A 129 6.60 2.71 -6.45
CA ILE A 129 7.49 2.64 -5.27
C ILE A 129 7.31 3.86 -4.38
N ASP A 130 7.01 5.03 -4.95
CA ASP A 130 6.85 6.28 -4.19
C ASP A 130 5.67 6.24 -3.21
N LEU A 131 4.69 5.39 -3.49
CA LEU A 131 3.38 5.33 -2.85
C LEU A 131 3.39 4.63 -1.49
N PHE A 132 4.49 4.00 -1.09
CA PHE A 132 4.61 3.36 0.23
C PHE A 132 5.09 4.35 1.29
N PRO A 133 4.48 4.39 2.49
CA PRO A 133 4.86 5.31 3.56
C PRO A 133 6.11 4.85 4.35
N PHE A 134 7.09 4.26 3.67
CA PHE A 134 8.31 3.71 4.28
C PHE A 134 9.54 4.25 3.55
N PRO A 135 10.07 5.43 3.91
CA PRO A 135 11.20 6.05 3.23
C PRO A 135 12.42 5.13 3.04
N ARG A 136 12.82 4.41 4.10
CA ARG A 136 13.96 3.49 4.01
C ARG A 136 13.68 2.28 3.12
N LEU A 137 12.49 1.68 3.20
CA LEU A 137 12.08 0.58 2.33
C LEU A 137 12.16 1.01 0.85
N ARG A 138 11.65 2.21 0.52
CA ARG A 138 11.71 2.77 -0.83
C ARG A 138 13.15 2.92 -1.30
N ASP A 139 14.02 3.52 -0.49
CA ASP A 139 15.45 3.64 -0.81
C ASP A 139 16.09 2.27 -1.09
N ASN A 140 15.80 1.26 -0.27
CA ASN A 140 16.36 -0.08 -0.42
C ASN A 140 15.90 -0.76 -1.71
N VAL A 141 14.62 -0.61 -2.08
CA VAL A 141 14.10 -1.10 -3.37
C VAL A 141 14.85 -0.44 -4.53
N LEU A 142 14.93 0.90 -4.53
CA LEU A 142 15.56 1.66 -5.61
C LEU A 142 17.04 1.32 -5.79
N LEU A 143 17.78 1.22 -4.69
CA LEU A 143 19.18 0.84 -4.73
C LEU A 143 19.36 -0.62 -5.20
N GLY A 144 18.46 -1.53 -4.80
CA GLY A 144 18.47 -2.91 -5.26
C GLY A 144 18.22 -3.04 -6.76
N VAL A 145 17.26 -2.29 -7.30
CA VAL A 145 16.97 -2.25 -8.75
C VAL A 145 18.16 -1.67 -9.51
N ALA A 146 18.66 -0.51 -9.08
CA ALA A 146 19.80 0.15 -9.73
C ALA A 146 21.08 -0.71 -9.70
N GLY A 147 21.25 -1.50 -8.64
CA GLY A 147 22.36 -2.44 -8.50
C GLY A 147 22.17 -3.77 -9.24
N GLY A 148 21.00 -4.00 -9.85
CA GLY A 148 20.67 -5.25 -10.55
C GLY A 148 20.46 -6.45 -9.62
N SER A 149 20.34 -6.23 -8.30
CA SER A 149 20.12 -7.28 -7.30
C SER A 149 18.63 -7.49 -6.98
N LEU A 150 17.74 -6.67 -7.54
CA LEU A 150 16.30 -6.76 -7.34
C LEU A 150 15.56 -6.65 -8.67
N ASP A 151 14.61 -7.56 -8.86
CA ASP A 151 13.60 -7.51 -9.92
C ASP A 151 12.32 -6.87 -9.35
N ASP A 152 12.03 -5.64 -9.76
CA ASP A 152 10.89 -4.88 -9.26
C ASP A 152 9.56 -5.34 -9.85
N ASP A 153 9.55 -5.97 -11.02
CA ASP A 153 8.36 -6.62 -11.57
C ASP A 153 7.97 -7.82 -10.71
N ASN A 154 8.92 -8.60 -10.20
CA ASN A 154 8.65 -9.71 -9.27
C ASN A 154 8.15 -9.22 -7.90
N LEU A 155 8.72 -8.14 -7.36
CA LEU A 155 8.24 -7.52 -6.13
C LEU A 155 6.80 -6.97 -6.31
N CYS A 156 6.57 -6.25 -7.40
CA CYS A 156 5.26 -5.71 -7.77
C CYS A 156 4.24 -6.85 -7.94
N ALA A 157 4.64 -7.94 -8.58
CA ALA A 157 3.81 -9.13 -8.77
C ALA A 157 3.33 -9.70 -7.43
N ASP A 158 4.23 -9.93 -6.48
CA ASP A 158 3.83 -10.51 -5.19
C ASP A 158 2.86 -9.64 -4.40
N ILE A 159 3.09 -8.32 -4.40
CA ILE A 159 2.36 -7.37 -3.55
C ILE A 159 1.03 -6.94 -4.20
N LEU A 160 1.03 -6.63 -5.49
CA LEU A 160 -0.06 -5.90 -6.15
C LEU A 160 -0.88 -6.77 -7.11
N GLU A 161 -0.35 -7.89 -7.55
CA GLU A 161 -0.96 -8.66 -8.62
C GLU A 161 -2.13 -9.52 -8.12
N VAL A 162 -3.32 -9.26 -8.64
CA VAL A 162 -4.49 -10.11 -8.40
C VAL A 162 -4.49 -11.27 -9.42
N LYS A 163 -4.44 -12.50 -8.92
CA LYS A 163 -4.51 -13.77 -9.68
C LYS A 163 -5.69 -14.62 -9.20
N ASP A 164 -6.14 -15.56 -10.05
CA ASP A 164 -7.17 -16.55 -9.72
C ASP A 164 -6.55 -17.83 -9.15
N GLU A 165 -5.56 -17.66 -8.28
CA GLU A 165 -4.79 -18.72 -7.64
C GLU A 165 -4.93 -18.64 -6.12
N ASP A 166 -4.55 -19.69 -5.40
CA ASP A 166 -4.44 -19.60 -3.94
C ASP A 166 -3.24 -18.72 -3.58
N LEU A 167 -3.54 -17.62 -2.89
CA LEU A 167 -2.56 -16.59 -2.55
C LEU A 167 -2.22 -16.59 -1.05
N SER A 168 -2.65 -17.61 -0.31
CA SER A 168 -2.43 -17.76 1.13
C SER A 168 -0.95 -17.81 1.49
N ASP A 169 -0.17 -18.59 0.75
CA ASP A 169 1.26 -18.79 0.98
C ASP A 169 2.16 -17.80 0.22
N LYS A 170 1.59 -16.68 -0.25
CA LYS A 170 2.35 -15.67 -1.00
C LYS A 170 2.74 -14.49 -0.12
N PRO A 171 3.88 -13.84 -0.39
CA PRO A 171 4.20 -12.55 0.21
C PRO A 171 3.05 -11.56 0.03
N SER A 172 2.71 -10.83 1.08
CA SER A 172 1.64 -9.83 1.03
C SER A 172 1.83 -8.73 2.06
N LEU A 173 1.23 -7.58 1.75
CA LEU A 173 1.02 -6.49 2.67
C LEU A 173 -0.47 -6.35 2.97
N ILE A 174 -0.81 -5.84 4.15
CA ILE A 174 -2.17 -5.57 4.60
C ILE A 174 -2.24 -4.10 5.04
N VAL A 175 -3.30 -3.40 4.66
CA VAL A 175 -3.56 -2.02 5.07
C VAL A 175 -4.84 -1.95 5.90
N TRP A 176 -4.68 -1.66 7.19
CA TRP A 176 -5.74 -1.66 8.20
C TRP A 176 -6.43 -0.31 8.36
N GLY A 177 -5.80 0.79 7.93
CA GLY A 177 -6.27 2.16 8.18
C GLY A 177 -5.72 3.15 7.16
N GLU A 178 -5.35 4.34 7.64
CA GLU A 178 -4.87 5.46 6.82
C GLU A 178 -3.63 5.08 5.99
N PRO A 179 -3.71 5.07 4.64
CA PRO A 179 -2.61 4.61 3.77
C PRO A 179 -1.30 5.37 3.92
N SER A 180 -1.37 6.64 4.32
CA SER A 180 -0.19 7.50 4.52
C SER A 180 0.48 7.34 5.90
N ASP A 181 -0.15 6.61 6.83
CA ASP A 181 0.40 6.25 8.13
C ASP A 181 1.03 4.86 8.07
N TRP A 182 2.34 4.77 8.26
CA TRP A 182 3.07 3.50 8.26
C TRP A 182 2.56 2.51 9.31
N LYS A 183 1.96 2.99 10.42
CA LYS A 183 1.38 2.13 11.47
C LYS A 183 0.13 1.39 11.00
N ALA A 184 -0.48 1.81 9.90
CA ALA A 184 -1.63 1.14 9.30
C ALA A 184 -1.25 -0.09 8.47
N TRP A 185 0.05 -0.33 8.25
CA TRP A 185 0.53 -1.40 7.39
C TRP A 185 0.98 -2.62 8.20
N GLU A 186 0.84 -3.79 7.61
CA GLU A 186 1.33 -5.06 8.15
C GLU A 186 1.87 -5.91 7.00
N ALA A 187 2.98 -6.60 7.22
CA ALA A 187 3.53 -7.58 6.30
C ALA A 187 3.35 -8.98 6.88
N ASN A 188 3.01 -9.96 6.03
CA ASN A 188 2.97 -11.36 6.46
C ASN A 188 4.37 -11.97 6.54
N GLU A 189 4.49 -13.14 7.16
CA GLU A 189 5.78 -13.82 7.35
C GLU A 189 6.48 -14.13 6.02
N ASN A 190 5.73 -14.61 5.02
CA ASN A 190 6.23 -14.87 3.67
C ASN A 190 6.83 -13.62 2.99
N PHE A 191 6.37 -12.42 3.34
CA PHE A 191 6.99 -11.18 2.89
C PHE A 191 8.37 -10.98 3.51
N PHE A 192 8.52 -11.21 4.80
CA PHE A 192 9.84 -11.12 5.45
C PHE A 192 10.79 -12.22 4.96
N GLU A 193 10.30 -13.43 4.70
CA GLU A 193 11.12 -14.51 4.16
C GLU A 193 11.69 -14.19 2.77
N LYS A 194 10.86 -13.68 1.85
CA LYS A 194 11.29 -13.40 0.47
C LYS A 194 11.94 -12.03 0.31
N TRP A 195 11.37 -11.01 0.96
CA TRP A 195 11.67 -9.59 0.74
C TRP A 195 12.25 -8.90 1.98
N GLY A 196 12.52 -9.62 3.06
CA GLY A 196 12.98 -9.02 4.31
C GLY A 196 14.33 -8.30 4.21
N PHE A 197 15.16 -8.61 3.22
CA PHE A 197 16.38 -7.82 2.96
C PHE A 197 16.07 -6.35 2.62
N LEU A 198 14.86 -6.05 2.12
CA LEU A 198 14.40 -4.68 1.85
C LEU A 198 14.03 -3.90 3.10
N VAL A 199 13.74 -4.58 4.22
CA VAL A 199 13.38 -3.91 5.47
C VAL A 199 14.60 -3.51 6.30
N LYS A 200 15.81 -3.72 5.78
CA LYS A 200 17.05 -3.36 6.49
C LYS A 200 17.12 -1.86 6.81
N GLY A 201 17.26 -1.53 8.09
CA GLY A 201 17.22 -0.17 8.62
C GLY A 201 15.83 0.47 8.64
N CYS A 202 14.77 -0.31 8.43
CA CYS A 202 13.36 0.11 8.42
C CYS A 202 12.57 -0.65 9.51
N PRO A 203 12.80 -0.35 10.81
CA PRO A 203 12.11 -1.04 11.91
C PRO A 203 10.59 -0.81 11.88
N GLU A 204 10.12 0.26 11.25
CA GLU A 204 8.71 0.68 11.22
C GLU A 204 7.79 -0.42 10.68
N LEU A 205 8.18 -1.14 9.63
CA LEU A 205 7.31 -2.19 9.06
C LEU A 205 7.17 -3.39 10.02
N LEU A 206 8.26 -3.77 10.69
CA LEU A 206 8.23 -4.84 11.70
C LEU A 206 7.45 -4.39 12.95
N GLU A 207 7.61 -3.15 13.39
CA GLU A 207 6.87 -2.58 14.52
C GLU A 207 5.37 -2.51 14.23
N ALA A 208 4.97 -2.06 13.03
CA ALA A 208 3.58 -2.01 12.62
C ALA A 208 2.97 -3.41 12.52
N THR A 209 3.70 -4.35 11.90
CA THR A 209 3.33 -5.77 11.84
C THR A 209 3.07 -6.33 13.23
N ASN A 210 4.03 -6.19 14.15
CA ASN A 210 3.91 -6.68 15.51
C ASN A 210 2.79 -6.00 16.32
N SER A 211 2.51 -4.73 16.04
CA SER A 211 1.40 -4.02 16.67
C SER A 211 0.04 -4.62 16.29
N TRP A 212 -0.13 -5.03 15.02
CA TRP A 212 -1.36 -5.67 14.55
C TRP A 212 -1.48 -7.13 15.01
N ARG A 213 -0.39 -7.90 14.98
CA ARG A 213 -0.34 -9.27 15.53
C ARG A 213 -0.77 -9.30 17.00
N VAL A 214 -0.16 -8.44 17.83
CA VAL A 214 -0.49 -8.37 19.27
C VAL A 214 -1.96 -7.96 19.50
N LYS A 215 -2.50 -7.02 18.71
CA LYS A 215 -3.92 -6.62 18.80
C LYS A 215 -4.88 -7.79 18.55
N ARG A 216 -4.47 -8.79 17.75
CA ARG A 216 -5.27 -9.99 17.46
C ARG A 216 -4.93 -11.18 18.37
N GLY A 217 -4.02 -11.00 19.33
CA GLY A 217 -3.59 -12.06 20.25
C GLY A 217 -2.53 -13.01 19.69
N GLU A 218 -1.89 -12.65 18.58
CA GLU A 218 -0.77 -13.40 18.00
C GLU A 218 0.56 -13.00 18.66
N GLU A 219 1.52 -13.92 18.67
CA GLU A 219 2.88 -13.64 19.14
C GLU A 219 3.61 -12.67 18.21
N ARG A 220 4.59 -11.95 18.78
CA ARG A 220 5.46 -11.08 18.01
C ARG A 220 6.33 -11.90 17.07
N PHE A 221 6.39 -11.47 15.83
CA PHE A 221 7.33 -11.95 14.84
C PHE A 221 8.71 -11.32 15.10
N VAL A 222 9.75 -12.15 15.12
CA VAL A 222 11.14 -11.72 15.34
C VAL A 222 11.85 -11.75 13.99
N PHE A 223 12.38 -10.61 13.58
CA PHE A 223 13.12 -10.46 12.34
C PHE A 223 14.23 -9.43 12.51
N GLU A 224 15.37 -9.64 11.83
CA GLU A 224 16.47 -8.68 11.83
C GLU A 224 16.17 -7.56 10.81
N VAL A 225 15.93 -6.37 11.35
CA VAL A 225 15.72 -5.11 10.60
C VAL A 225 16.96 -4.24 10.70
#